data_AF-A0AA96QK20-F1
#
_entry.id   AF-A0AA96QK20-F1
#
_cell.length_a   1.000
_cell.length_b   1.000
_cell.length_c   1.000
_cell.angle_alpha   90.00
_cell.angle_beta   90.00
_cell.angle_gamma   90.00
#
_symmetry.space_group_name_H-M   'P 1'
#
loop_
_entity.id
_entity.type
_entity.pdbx_description
1 polymer ?
#
loop_
_entity_poly.entity_id
_entity_poly.type
_entity_poly.pdbx_seq_one_letter_code
_entity_poly.pdbx_strand_id
1 'polypeptide(L)'
;MIAPRVLTGTPDLLVSGRHGARPCGHGMSQVTPGGRWVQRRRTCDAVRVPGSPVVVVGAGPVGLTAALLLARRGLAVVVLERQPAPYGLPRAVHLDDEALRALADAGVAEGFLRVSRPVRGLRLVDGGGGVLAEFARASSSGPHGWPQASMFSQPDLEELLLAAVHREPLIQLHRGCEVVDLTPDGVVTSSAGARTRVPAAAVLGCDGANSTVRRLLGARMHDLGRPDRWLVADLRSAQPLPLWPGVQQVCDPRRAATLMPVAGDRYRAEFRLLPGETGAGLAARLPELLAPHGAADAEVVRVAEYTYRAQVADRWRSGRVLLAGDAAHLTPPFIGQGLGLGLRDVHQLAWKLAAVLAGSAPERLLDTHRAERGPHARSMVRLALLVGRLMTGGGRGAAVLRRAVLAGVGRVPAVARFAVGSRTPPLRRGPLVVRRVPAGRRLAGTLLPRVPVRVDGREVPVDDVLGPGTARLRLLAPGRLAVRPAGGAEVVVADVSGVLTGWLRRGRATGVVVRPDRIVLSAS
;
A
#
# COMPACT_ATOMS: atom_id res chain seq x y z
N MET A 1 -41.99 -31.13 29.54
CA MET A 1 -41.47 -29.79 29.89
C MET A 1 -40.12 -29.97 30.55
N ILE A 2 -39.03 -29.77 29.81
CA ILE A 2 -37.65 -29.95 30.27
C ILE A 2 -36.84 -28.77 29.72
N ALA A 3 -36.10 -28.10 30.60
CA ALA A 3 -35.34 -26.87 30.35
C ALA A 3 -34.20 -27.04 29.31
N PRO A 4 -33.84 -26.00 28.54
CA PRO A 4 -32.65 -26.04 27.70
C PRO A 4 -31.41 -25.51 28.44
N ARG A 5 -30.36 -26.33 28.40
CA ARG A 5 -28.98 -26.06 28.86
C ARG A 5 -28.34 -24.90 28.09
N VAL A 6 -27.66 -24.05 28.84
CA VAL A 6 -26.75 -22.99 28.37
C VAL A 6 -25.44 -23.61 27.89
N LEU A 7 -25.02 -23.29 26.65
CA LEU A 7 -23.69 -23.60 26.13
C LEU A 7 -22.89 -22.29 25.98
N THR A 8 -22.08 -21.99 26.99
CA THR A 8 -20.99 -21.00 26.93
C THR A 8 -19.77 -21.65 26.30
N GLY A 9 -19.39 -21.24 25.09
CA GLY A 9 -18.16 -21.71 24.44
C GLY A 9 -17.63 -20.68 23.44
N THR A 10 -16.61 -19.92 23.84
CA THR A 10 -15.74 -19.16 22.94
C THR A 10 -14.70 -20.10 22.33
N PRO A 11 -14.39 -20.01 21.01
CA PRO A 11 -13.36 -20.86 20.42
C PRO A 11 -11.97 -20.27 20.69
N ASP A 12 -11.16 -20.99 21.46
CA ASP A 12 -9.71 -20.84 21.52
C ASP A 12 -9.10 -21.34 20.22
N LEU A 13 -8.61 -20.42 19.40
CA LEU A 13 -7.73 -20.70 18.27
C LEU A 13 -6.45 -19.90 18.49
N LEU A 14 -5.31 -20.60 18.47
CA LEU A 14 -3.91 -20.13 18.60
C LEU A 14 -3.31 -20.21 20.00
N VAL A 15 -2.89 -21.42 20.43
CA VAL A 15 -1.85 -21.59 21.46
C VAL A 15 -0.92 -22.78 21.15
N SER A 16 0.38 -22.47 21.21
CA SER A 16 1.58 -23.32 21.40
C SER A 16 2.26 -24.01 20.20
N GLY A 17 3.58 -23.78 20.16
CA GLY A 17 4.60 -24.50 19.40
C GLY A 17 5.97 -23.90 19.75
N ARG A 18 6.63 -24.41 20.80
CA ARG A 18 8.01 -24.04 21.20
C ARG A 18 8.99 -24.97 20.52
N HIS A 19 9.95 -24.50 19.72
CA HIS A 19 11.17 -25.24 19.39
C HIS A 19 12.40 -24.34 19.58
N GLY A 20 13.38 -24.84 20.33
CA GLY A 20 14.62 -24.14 20.68
C GLY A 20 15.68 -24.26 19.59
N ALA A 21 16.43 -23.19 19.38
CA ALA A 21 17.59 -23.14 18.49
C ALA A 21 18.90 -23.18 19.28
N ARG A 22 19.87 -23.97 18.82
CA ARG A 22 21.29 -23.93 19.26
C ARG A 22 22.13 -23.17 18.22
N PRO A 23 23.19 -22.44 18.62
CA PRO A 23 24.00 -21.63 17.69
C PRO A 23 25.18 -22.42 17.10
N CYS A 24 25.54 -22.13 15.84
CA CYS A 24 26.78 -22.60 15.21
C CYS A 24 27.70 -21.42 14.89
N GLY A 25 29.00 -21.63 15.13
CA GLY A 25 30.05 -20.63 15.26
C GLY A 25 30.59 -20.02 13.96
N HIS A 26 31.32 -18.92 14.15
CA HIS A 26 31.99 -18.13 13.12
C HIS A 26 33.26 -18.82 12.61
N GLY A 27 33.44 -18.83 11.29
CA GLY A 27 34.70 -19.15 10.62
C GLY A 27 35.11 -18.01 9.70
N MET A 28 36.20 -17.31 10.08
CA MET A 28 36.89 -16.31 9.26
C MET A 28 37.61 -16.99 8.08
N SER A 29 37.73 -16.30 6.94
CA SER A 29 38.78 -16.60 5.96
C SER A 29 39.21 -15.36 5.18
N GLN A 30 40.53 -15.28 4.99
CA GLN A 30 41.33 -14.14 4.57
C GLN A 30 41.32 -13.87 3.06
N VAL A 31 41.78 -12.67 2.72
CA VAL A 31 41.94 -12.08 1.38
C VAL A 31 43.29 -12.47 0.76
N THR A 32 43.32 -12.73 -0.55
CA THR A 32 44.54 -12.59 -1.39
C THR A 32 44.24 -11.80 -2.67
N PRO A 33 45.23 -11.06 -3.23
CA PRO A 33 45.00 -10.06 -4.28
C PRO A 33 45.46 -10.50 -5.68
N GLY A 34 44.71 -10.08 -6.71
CA GLY A 34 45.21 -9.90 -8.09
C GLY A 34 44.69 -10.87 -9.16
N GLY A 35 43.98 -10.33 -10.16
CA GLY A 35 44.02 -10.83 -11.55
C GLY A 35 42.75 -11.44 -12.16
N ARG A 36 42.13 -10.66 -13.08
CA ARG A 36 41.18 -11.01 -14.15
C ARG A 36 39.73 -11.40 -13.77
N TRP A 37 38.81 -10.54 -14.24
CA TRP A 37 37.36 -10.79 -14.27
C TRP A 37 37.03 -11.86 -15.31
N VAL A 38 36.94 -13.11 -14.87
CA VAL A 38 36.29 -14.19 -15.64
C VAL A 38 34.82 -14.19 -15.24
N GLN A 39 33.94 -13.90 -16.19
CA GLN A 39 32.49 -13.98 -16.03
C GLN A 39 32.09 -15.46 -15.94
N ARG A 40 32.25 -16.08 -14.77
CA ARG A 40 31.75 -17.43 -14.49
C ARG A 40 30.22 -17.40 -14.52
N ARG A 41 29.64 -18.13 -15.48
CA ARG A 41 28.24 -18.56 -15.42
C ARG A 41 28.04 -19.32 -14.12
N ARG A 42 27.42 -18.68 -13.11
CA ARG A 42 26.99 -19.38 -11.89
C ARG A 42 25.75 -20.18 -12.24
N THR A 43 25.93 -21.49 -12.35
CA THR A 43 24.85 -22.46 -12.18
C THR A 43 24.21 -22.23 -10.81
N CYS A 44 22.89 -22.38 -10.76
CA CYS A 44 22.04 -22.12 -9.60
C CYS A 44 22.36 -23.06 -8.43
N ASP A 45 23.36 -22.75 -7.63
CA ASP A 45 23.54 -23.42 -6.34
C ASP A 45 22.68 -22.73 -5.29
N ALA A 46 21.48 -23.30 -5.13
CA ALA A 46 20.47 -22.91 -4.17
C ALA A 46 20.95 -23.21 -2.74
N VAL A 47 20.98 -22.18 -1.91
CA VAL A 47 20.86 -22.35 -0.45
C VAL A 47 19.50 -23.04 -0.23
N ARG A 48 19.51 -24.35 0.06
CA ARG A 48 18.29 -25.13 0.34
C ARG A 48 17.76 -24.72 1.71
N VAL A 49 16.70 -23.92 1.72
CA VAL A 49 15.78 -23.81 2.86
C VAL A 49 14.79 -24.98 2.76
N PRO A 50 14.48 -25.73 3.85
CA PRO A 50 13.57 -26.87 3.76
C PRO A 50 12.16 -26.43 3.36
N GLY A 51 11.67 -26.91 2.20
CA GLY A 51 10.31 -26.66 1.67
C GLY A 51 10.28 -25.86 0.35
N SER A 52 9.21 -26.02 -0.44
CA SER A 52 9.02 -25.23 -1.67
C SER A 52 8.83 -23.74 -1.35
N PRO A 53 9.44 -22.81 -2.11
CA PRO A 53 9.36 -21.37 -1.82
C PRO A 53 7.97 -20.81 -2.08
N VAL A 54 7.71 -19.59 -1.60
CA VAL A 54 6.61 -18.77 -2.13
C VAL A 54 7.10 -18.06 -3.39
N VAL A 55 6.38 -18.20 -4.49
CA VAL A 55 6.67 -17.47 -5.74
C VAL A 55 5.88 -16.17 -5.76
N VAL A 56 6.57 -15.04 -5.92
CA VAL A 56 5.97 -13.72 -6.17
C VAL A 56 6.19 -13.36 -7.63
N VAL A 57 5.13 -13.12 -8.38
CA VAL A 57 5.19 -12.76 -9.80
C VAL A 57 5.04 -11.25 -9.94
N GLY A 58 6.08 -10.60 -10.46
CA GLY A 58 6.21 -9.14 -10.60
C GLY A 58 7.12 -8.53 -9.54
N ALA A 59 8.15 -7.81 -9.98
CA ALA A 59 9.10 -7.06 -9.13
C ALA A 59 8.78 -5.56 -9.09
N GLY A 60 7.51 -5.19 -9.18
CA GLY A 60 7.05 -3.84 -8.83
C GLY A 60 7.01 -3.62 -7.32
N PRO A 61 6.67 -2.41 -6.84
CA PRO A 61 6.72 -2.07 -5.42
C PRO A 61 5.88 -3.01 -4.53
N VAL A 62 4.71 -3.45 -5.03
CA VAL A 62 3.83 -4.39 -4.32
C VAL A 62 4.49 -5.76 -4.18
N GLY A 63 5.08 -6.29 -5.24
CA GLY A 63 5.74 -7.60 -5.24
C GLY A 63 7.01 -7.62 -4.39
N LEU A 64 7.87 -6.59 -4.53
CA LEU A 64 9.09 -6.47 -3.70
C LEU A 64 8.75 -6.32 -2.21
N THR A 65 7.72 -5.52 -1.88
CA THR A 65 7.25 -5.40 -0.50
C THR A 65 6.71 -6.75 0.00
N ALA A 66 5.92 -7.47 -0.80
CA ALA A 66 5.42 -8.78 -0.43
C ALA A 66 6.56 -9.76 -0.12
N ALA A 67 7.60 -9.80 -0.96
CA ALA A 67 8.75 -10.65 -0.77
C ALA A 67 9.46 -10.37 0.57
N LEU A 68 9.72 -9.10 0.88
CA LEU A 68 10.32 -8.68 2.16
C LEU A 68 9.43 -9.05 3.35
N LEU A 69 8.12 -8.85 3.27
CA LEU A 69 7.18 -9.19 4.35
C LEU A 69 7.09 -10.70 4.59
N LEU A 70 7.21 -11.52 3.54
CA LEU A 70 7.21 -12.98 3.62
C LEU A 70 8.55 -13.50 4.17
N ALA A 71 9.68 -12.97 3.68
CA ALA A 71 11.01 -13.31 4.17
C ALA A 71 11.19 -12.99 5.66
N ARG A 72 10.70 -11.83 6.12
CA ARG A 72 10.66 -11.47 7.55
C ARG A 72 9.82 -12.41 8.42
N ARG A 73 9.02 -13.28 7.81
CA ARG A 73 8.25 -14.35 8.47
C ARG A 73 8.91 -15.73 8.31
N GLY A 74 10.17 -15.76 7.87
CA GLY A 74 10.96 -16.98 7.73
C GLY A 74 10.67 -17.79 6.46
N LEU A 75 9.95 -17.24 5.48
CA LEU A 75 9.62 -17.94 4.25
C LEU A 75 10.69 -17.69 3.18
N ALA A 76 11.14 -18.75 2.51
CA ALA A 76 11.92 -18.62 1.28
C ALA A 76 11.03 -18.07 0.16
N VAL A 77 11.52 -17.09 -0.60
CA VAL A 77 10.77 -16.40 -1.65
C VAL A 77 11.55 -16.37 -2.96
N VAL A 78 10.86 -16.67 -4.05
CA VAL A 78 11.36 -16.48 -5.41
C VAL A 78 10.53 -15.39 -6.08
N VAL A 79 11.16 -14.29 -6.47
CA VAL A 79 10.52 -13.19 -7.22
C VAL A 79 10.84 -13.35 -8.69
N LEU A 80 9.81 -13.39 -9.54
CA LEU A 80 9.91 -13.55 -10.98
C LEU A 80 9.44 -12.28 -11.69
N GLU A 81 10.31 -11.64 -12.47
CA GLU A 81 10.02 -10.42 -13.22
C GLU A 81 10.31 -10.60 -14.71
N ARG A 82 9.35 -10.25 -15.55
CA ARG A 82 9.50 -10.38 -17.01
C ARG A 82 10.52 -9.40 -17.58
N GLN A 83 10.64 -8.21 -17.00
CA GLN A 83 11.55 -7.18 -17.48
C GLN A 83 13.00 -7.47 -17.06
N PRO A 84 13.98 -7.40 -17.98
CA PRO A 84 15.38 -7.65 -17.65
C PRO A 84 15.99 -6.55 -16.76
N ALA A 85 15.42 -5.34 -16.80
CA ALA A 85 15.83 -4.19 -15.99
C ALA A 85 14.60 -3.51 -15.35
N PRO A 86 14.79 -2.76 -14.24
CA PRO A 86 13.73 -1.92 -13.69
C PRO A 86 13.16 -0.95 -14.74
N TYR A 87 11.86 -0.70 -14.65
CA TYR A 87 11.23 0.31 -15.48
C TYR A 87 11.52 1.69 -14.88
N GLY A 88 12.47 2.43 -15.46
CA GLY A 88 13.00 3.66 -14.87
C GLY A 88 12.05 4.86 -14.80
N LEU A 89 10.78 4.71 -15.20
CA LEU A 89 9.86 5.83 -15.32
C LEU A 89 8.78 5.80 -14.22
N PRO A 90 8.52 6.92 -13.53
CA PRO A 90 7.61 6.95 -12.39
C PRO A 90 6.15 6.77 -12.80
N ARG A 91 5.45 5.89 -12.08
CA ARG A 91 4.00 5.69 -12.24
C ARG A 91 3.26 6.26 -11.03
N ALA A 92 3.57 5.80 -9.83
CA ALA A 92 3.08 6.36 -8.58
C ALA A 92 3.92 7.55 -8.10
N VAL A 93 3.26 8.57 -7.56
CA VAL A 93 3.91 9.73 -6.93
C VAL A 93 3.42 10.04 -5.52
N HIS A 94 2.43 9.30 -5.02
CA HIS A 94 1.76 9.57 -3.74
C HIS A 94 1.62 8.30 -2.90
N LEU A 95 1.89 8.42 -1.59
CA LEU A 95 1.64 7.36 -0.60
C LEU A 95 1.09 7.96 0.69
N ASP A 96 0.12 7.27 1.30
CA ASP A 96 -0.44 7.65 2.60
C ASP A 96 0.25 6.92 3.77
N ASP A 97 0.05 7.42 5.00
CA ASP A 97 0.70 6.91 6.21
C ASP A 97 0.22 5.52 6.66
N GLU A 98 -0.99 5.11 6.32
CA GLU A 98 -1.46 3.75 6.61
C GLU A 98 -0.74 2.72 5.74
N ALA A 99 -0.56 3.01 4.44
CA ALA A 99 0.20 2.15 3.52
C ALA A 99 1.70 2.16 3.83
N LEU A 100 2.23 3.27 4.33
CA LEU A 100 3.62 3.37 4.76
C LEU A 100 3.97 2.35 5.85
N ARG A 101 2.99 1.91 6.66
CA ARG A 101 3.19 0.83 7.63
C ARG A 101 3.66 -0.47 6.99
N ALA A 102 3.22 -0.80 5.78
CA ALA A 102 3.72 -1.95 5.05
C ALA A 102 5.21 -1.80 4.69
N LEU A 103 5.65 -0.58 4.34
CA LEU A 103 7.05 -0.26 4.07
C LEU A 103 7.89 -0.28 5.35
N ALA A 104 7.32 0.12 6.49
CA ALA A 104 7.96 0.01 7.80
C ALA A 104 8.18 -1.47 8.17
N ASP A 105 7.14 -2.29 8.01
CA ASP A 105 7.21 -3.73 8.25
C ASP A 105 8.07 -4.47 7.21
N ALA A 106 8.36 -3.88 6.06
CA ALA A 106 9.33 -4.36 5.08
C ALA A 106 10.76 -3.82 5.35
N GLY A 107 10.92 -2.83 6.22
CA GLY A 107 12.22 -2.31 6.65
C GLY A 107 12.78 -1.16 5.82
N VAL A 108 11.96 -0.50 5.02
CA VAL A 108 12.40 0.56 4.09
C VAL A 108 11.81 1.94 4.42
N ALA A 109 11.03 2.07 5.50
CA ALA A 109 10.37 3.32 5.86
C ALA A 109 11.34 4.51 6.03
N GLU A 110 12.47 4.34 6.72
CA GLU A 110 13.43 5.43 6.91
C GLU A 110 14.06 5.89 5.59
N GLY A 111 14.43 4.93 4.73
CA GLY A 111 14.92 5.22 3.38
C GLY A 111 13.86 5.96 2.57
N PHE A 112 12.61 5.50 2.62
CA PHE A 112 11.48 6.12 1.94
C PHE A 112 11.24 7.57 2.40
N LEU A 113 11.33 7.83 3.70
CA LEU A 113 11.16 9.19 4.24
C LEU A 113 12.27 10.15 3.78
N ARG A 114 13.50 9.66 3.52
CA ARG A 114 14.59 10.48 2.98
C ARG A 114 14.39 10.87 1.51
N VAL A 115 13.74 10.01 0.72
CA VAL A 115 13.50 10.25 -0.72
C VAL A 115 12.08 10.77 -1.02
N SER A 116 11.31 11.06 0.01
CA SER A 116 9.95 11.58 -0.10
C SER A 116 9.81 12.92 0.62
N ARG A 117 8.69 13.60 0.40
CA ARG A 117 8.34 14.82 1.13
C ARG A 117 6.87 14.87 1.53
N PRO A 118 6.53 15.52 2.65
CA PRO A 118 5.14 15.73 3.03
C PRO A 118 4.35 16.53 1.99
N VAL A 119 3.12 16.09 1.67
CA VAL A 119 2.16 16.84 0.85
C VAL A 119 1.60 18.01 1.67
N ARG A 120 1.70 19.25 1.17
CA ARG A 120 1.22 20.45 1.90
C ARG A 120 -0.29 20.71 1.79
N GLY A 121 -1.05 19.71 1.34
CA GLY A 121 -2.50 19.77 1.22
C GLY A 121 -3.00 19.76 -0.23
N LEU A 122 -4.21 20.28 -0.43
CA LEU A 122 -4.92 20.28 -1.70
C LEU A 122 -5.43 21.68 -2.00
N ARG A 123 -5.10 22.21 -3.18
CA ARG A 123 -5.66 23.46 -3.73
C ARG A 123 -6.53 23.11 -4.94
N LEU A 124 -7.78 23.55 -4.91
CA LEU A 124 -8.71 23.44 -6.03
C LEU A 124 -8.76 24.77 -6.75
N VAL A 125 -8.48 24.79 -8.04
CA VAL A 125 -8.56 25.98 -8.90
C VAL A 125 -9.54 25.73 -10.05
N ASP A 126 -10.13 26.78 -10.62
CA ASP A 126 -10.88 26.65 -11.88
C ASP A 126 -9.94 26.67 -13.10
N GLY A 127 -10.52 26.54 -14.30
CA GLY A 127 -9.77 26.56 -15.56
C GLY A 127 -9.09 27.89 -15.89
N GLY A 128 -9.44 28.98 -15.21
CA GLY A 128 -8.76 30.27 -15.31
C GLY A 128 -7.70 30.50 -14.23
N GLY A 129 -7.46 29.51 -13.35
CA GLY A 129 -6.50 29.60 -12.25
C GLY A 129 -7.05 30.24 -10.96
N GLY A 130 -8.32 30.62 -10.92
CA GLY A 130 -8.96 31.17 -9.73
C GLY A 130 -9.09 30.11 -8.62
N VAL A 131 -8.68 30.44 -7.40
CA VAL A 131 -8.77 29.52 -6.25
C VAL A 131 -10.22 29.31 -5.83
N LEU A 132 -10.66 28.06 -5.83
CA LEU A 132 -12.01 27.63 -5.41
C LEU A 132 -12.05 27.22 -3.94
N ALA A 133 -11.03 26.48 -3.50
CA ALA A 133 -10.85 26.06 -2.11
C ALA A 133 -9.41 25.62 -1.85
N GLU A 134 -8.98 25.78 -0.60
CA GLU A 134 -7.67 25.33 -0.13
C GLU A 134 -7.83 24.53 1.15
N PHE A 135 -7.14 23.40 1.20
CA PHE A 135 -7.08 22.53 2.35
C PHE A 135 -5.62 22.32 2.71
N ALA A 136 -5.11 23.12 3.65
CA ALA A 136 -3.74 22.97 4.12
C ALA A 136 -3.57 21.67 4.90
N ARG A 137 -2.40 21.06 4.77
CA ARG A 137 -2.00 19.88 5.56
C ARG A 137 -0.72 20.19 6.32
N ALA A 138 -0.73 19.89 7.62
CA ALA A 138 0.48 19.97 8.43
C ALA A 138 1.52 18.95 7.92
N SER A 139 2.80 19.32 7.98
CA SER A 139 3.90 18.40 7.66
C SER A 139 4.27 17.47 8.80
N SER A 140 3.68 17.65 9.99
CA SER A 140 3.93 16.83 11.15
C SER A 140 3.45 15.39 10.93
N SER A 141 3.99 14.48 11.73
CA SER A 141 3.54 13.10 11.77
C SER A 141 2.04 13.01 12.07
N GLY A 142 1.35 12.23 11.25
CA GLY A 142 -0.04 11.87 11.39
C GLY A 142 -0.27 10.82 12.47
N PRO A 143 -1.48 10.24 12.54
CA PRO A 143 -1.85 9.24 13.54
C PRO A 143 -1.04 7.93 13.48
N HIS A 144 -0.26 7.74 12.41
CA HIS A 144 0.62 6.59 12.22
C HIS A 144 2.12 6.93 12.35
N GLY A 145 2.47 8.12 12.87
CA GLY A 145 3.86 8.49 13.15
C GLY A 145 4.64 8.98 11.93
N TRP A 146 3.98 9.09 10.76
CA TRP A 146 4.54 9.60 9.51
C TRP A 146 3.63 10.67 8.90
N PRO A 147 4.12 11.51 7.97
CA PRO A 147 3.27 12.43 7.23
C PRO A 147 2.07 11.71 6.59
N GLN A 148 0.86 12.25 6.77
CA GLN A 148 -0.37 11.61 6.29
C GLN A 148 -0.41 11.41 4.76
N ALA A 149 0.36 12.20 4.03
CA ALA A 149 0.75 11.83 2.68
C ALA A 149 2.16 12.30 2.37
N SER A 150 2.81 11.49 1.55
CA SER A 150 4.15 11.72 1.04
C SER A 150 4.13 11.72 -0.48
N MET A 151 4.74 12.74 -1.08
CA MET A 151 5.12 12.72 -2.49
C MET A 151 6.50 12.09 -2.65
N PHE A 152 6.67 11.26 -3.67
CA PHE A 152 7.91 10.55 -3.95
C PHE A 152 8.00 10.13 -5.41
N SER A 153 9.19 9.71 -5.86
CA SER A 153 9.39 9.10 -7.18
C SER A 153 9.36 7.58 -7.04
N GLN A 154 8.51 6.90 -7.82
CA GLN A 154 8.44 5.43 -7.77
C GLN A 154 9.79 4.72 -8.03
N PRO A 155 10.63 5.13 -9.00
CA PRO A 155 11.98 4.58 -9.17
C PRO A 155 12.80 4.60 -7.88
N ASP A 156 12.76 5.69 -7.11
CA ASP A 156 13.51 5.80 -5.85
C ASP A 156 13.00 4.79 -4.80
N LEU A 157 11.67 4.56 -4.74
CA LEU A 157 11.11 3.52 -3.88
C LEU A 157 11.49 2.12 -4.37
N GLU A 158 11.45 1.87 -5.68
CA GLU A 158 11.85 0.58 -6.26
C GLU A 158 13.33 0.29 -5.99
N GLU A 159 14.21 1.29 -6.09
CA GLU A 159 15.63 1.15 -5.75
C GLU A 159 15.83 0.77 -4.28
N LEU A 160 15.14 1.44 -3.35
CA LEU A 160 15.19 1.11 -1.92
C LEU A 160 14.71 -0.32 -1.64
N LEU A 161 13.59 -0.72 -2.26
CA LEU A 161 13.03 -2.06 -2.13
C LEU A 161 13.96 -3.12 -2.72
N LEU A 162 14.55 -2.85 -3.88
CA LEU A 162 15.53 -3.73 -4.52
C LEU A 162 16.78 -3.87 -3.64
N ALA A 163 17.33 -2.78 -3.12
CA ALA A 163 18.47 -2.82 -2.22
C ALA A 163 18.18 -3.60 -0.93
N ALA A 164 16.94 -3.57 -0.43
CA ALA A 164 16.52 -4.42 0.67
C ALA A 164 16.42 -5.90 0.26
N VAL A 165 15.81 -6.19 -0.89
CA VAL A 165 15.69 -7.56 -1.43
C VAL A 165 17.05 -8.21 -1.67
N HIS A 166 18.02 -7.50 -2.24
CA HIS A 166 19.36 -8.05 -2.49
C HIS A 166 20.14 -8.35 -1.20
N ARG A 167 19.79 -7.73 -0.07
CA ARG A 167 20.41 -7.98 1.23
C ARG A 167 19.72 -9.10 2.02
N GLU A 168 18.54 -9.55 1.58
CA GLU A 168 17.75 -10.54 2.29
C GLU A 168 18.05 -11.95 1.74
N PRO A 169 18.74 -12.83 2.49
CA PRO A 169 19.17 -14.14 2.01
C PRO A 169 18.01 -15.09 1.68
N LEU A 170 16.81 -14.87 2.22
CA LEU A 170 15.64 -15.69 1.92
C LEU A 170 14.96 -15.34 0.58
N ILE A 171 15.42 -14.30 -0.13
CA ILE A 171 14.79 -13.85 -1.38
C ILE A 171 15.75 -14.08 -2.57
N GLN A 172 15.23 -14.74 -3.59
CA GLN A 172 15.88 -14.86 -4.90
C GLN A 172 15.08 -14.07 -5.94
N LEU A 173 15.73 -13.13 -6.63
CA LEU A 173 15.11 -12.33 -7.70
C LEU A 173 15.61 -12.78 -9.07
N HIS A 174 14.68 -13.16 -9.95
CA HIS A 174 14.95 -13.51 -11.34
C HIS A 174 14.26 -12.52 -12.28
N ARG A 175 15.06 -11.77 -13.02
CA ARG A 175 14.61 -10.84 -14.08
C ARG A 175 14.69 -11.49 -15.46
N GLY A 176 13.97 -10.95 -16.43
CA GLY A 176 13.87 -11.58 -17.77
C GLY A 176 13.15 -12.94 -17.74
N CYS A 177 12.30 -13.15 -16.73
CA CYS A 177 11.64 -14.41 -16.44
C CYS A 177 10.13 -14.20 -16.40
N GLU A 178 9.46 -14.53 -17.50
CA GLU A 178 8.01 -14.34 -17.64
C GLU A 178 7.27 -15.60 -17.17
N VAL A 179 6.34 -15.46 -16.24
CA VAL A 179 5.40 -16.55 -15.93
C VAL A 179 4.41 -16.68 -17.06
N VAL A 180 4.31 -17.89 -17.63
CA VAL A 180 3.44 -18.20 -18.77
C VAL A 180 2.33 -19.19 -18.44
N ASP A 181 2.48 -19.97 -17.36
CA ASP A 181 1.48 -20.95 -16.92
C ASP A 181 1.50 -21.17 -15.38
N LEU A 182 0.41 -21.71 -14.85
CA LEU A 182 0.27 -22.14 -13.45
C LEU A 182 0.17 -23.66 -13.37
N THR A 183 0.85 -24.27 -12.40
CA THR A 183 0.70 -25.70 -12.10
C THR A 183 0.11 -25.89 -10.69
N PRO A 184 -0.40 -27.08 -10.33
CA PRO A 184 -0.91 -27.33 -8.98
C PRO A 184 0.11 -27.07 -7.86
N ASP A 185 1.39 -27.19 -8.19
CA ASP A 185 2.55 -27.18 -7.30
C ASP A 185 3.56 -26.06 -7.62
N GLY A 186 3.21 -25.09 -8.46
CA GLY A 186 4.17 -24.10 -8.94
C GLY A 186 3.73 -23.23 -10.11
N VAL A 187 4.72 -22.77 -10.87
CA VAL A 187 4.54 -21.97 -12.09
C VAL A 187 5.44 -22.49 -13.22
N VAL A 188 5.07 -22.20 -14.46
CA VAL A 188 5.97 -22.34 -15.61
C VAL A 188 6.44 -20.96 -16.02
N THR A 189 7.75 -20.81 -16.16
CA THR A 189 8.39 -19.58 -16.64
C THR A 189 8.92 -19.75 -18.06
N SER A 190 9.08 -18.64 -18.76
CA SER A 190 9.75 -18.51 -20.05
C SER A 190 10.87 -17.47 -19.92
N SER A 191 12.10 -17.89 -20.20
CA SER A 191 13.29 -17.04 -20.23
C SER A 191 14.09 -17.32 -21.50
N ALA A 192 14.27 -16.30 -22.35
CA ALA A 192 14.92 -16.45 -23.66
C ALA A 192 14.37 -17.63 -24.49
N GLY A 193 13.05 -17.87 -24.41
CA GLY A 193 12.36 -18.95 -25.12
C GLY A 193 12.40 -20.33 -24.43
N ALA A 194 13.26 -20.51 -23.41
CA ALA A 194 13.31 -21.75 -22.63
C ALA A 194 12.21 -21.75 -21.56
N ARG A 195 11.46 -22.86 -21.46
CA ARG A 195 10.42 -23.05 -20.45
C ARG A 195 10.94 -23.87 -19.27
N THR A 196 10.72 -23.37 -18.05
CA THR A 196 11.18 -24.01 -16.81
C THR A 196 10.06 -24.08 -15.79
N ARG A 197 9.92 -25.21 -15.09
CA ARG A 197 9.01 -25.31 -13.94
C ARG A 197 9.69 -24.82 -12.68
N VAL A 198 8.99 -23.97 -11.92
CA VAL A 198 9.43 -23.48 -10.62
C VAL A 198 8.42 -23.96 -9.57
N PRO A 199 8.82 -24.88 -8.67
CA PRO A 199 7.93 -25.36 -7.62
C PRO A 199 7.63 -24.23 -6.62
N ALA A 200 6.41 -24.19 -6.10
CA ALA A 200 5.97 -23.18 -5.17
C ALA A 200 4.99 -23.77 -4.15
N ALA A 201 5.18 -23.43 -2.87
CA ALA A 201 4.18 -23.72 -1.84
C ALA A 201 2.97 -22.77 -1.94
N ALA A 202 3.15 -21.61 -2.57
CA ALA A 202 2.11 -20.64 -2.93
C ALA A 202 2.62 -19.69 -4.02
N VAL A 203 1.69 -19.09 -4.77
CA VAL A 203 1.97 -18.10 -5.82
C VAL A 203 1.22 -16.82 -5.53
N LEU A 204 1.92 -15.68 -5.56
CA LEU A 204 1.34 -14.35 -5.40
C LEU A 204 1.53 -13.53 -6.68
N GLY A 205 0.43 -13.27 -7.39
CA GLY A 205 0.37 -12.39 -8.56
C GLY A 205 0.37 -10.92 -8.16
N CYS A 206 1.51 -10.27 -8.35
CA CYS A 206 1.75 -8.83 -8.18
C CYS A 206 2.17 -8.18 -9.52
N ASP A 207 1.77 -8.78 -10.64
CA ASP A 207 2.27 -8.56 -12.00
C ASP A 207 1.47 -7.50 -12.79
N GLY A 208 0.83 -6.59 -12.06
CA GLY A 208 0.28 -5.34 -12.60
C GLY A 208 -1.07 -5.46 -13.31
N ALA A 209 -1.48 -4.37 -13.97
CA ALA A 209 -2.79 -4.23 -14.58
C ALA A 209 -3.09 -5.32 -15.64
N ASN A 210 -2.07 -5.76 -16.37
CA ASN A 210 -2.16 -6.82 -17.39
C ASN A 210 -1.73 -8.19 -16.85
N SER A 211 -2.04 -8.46 -15.57
CA SER A 211 -1.64 -9.68 -14.85
C SER A 211 -1.89 -10.96 -15.65
N THR A 212 -0.80 -11.69 -15.89
CA THR A 212 -0.80 -13.06 -16.42
C THR A 212 -1.37 -14.01 -15.39
N VAL A 213 -1.01 -13.86 -14.10
CA VAL A 213 -1.52 -14.72 -13.02
C VAL A 213 -3.04 -14.62 -12.92
N ARG A 214 -3.62 -13.41 -13.00
CA ARG A 214 -5.09 -13.22 -13.01
C ARG A 214 -5.75 -13.96 -14.18
N ARG A 215 -5.17 -13.85 -15.38
CA ARG A 215 -5.68 -14.52 -16.59
C ARG A 215 -5.64 -16.03 -16.44
N LEU A 216 -4.52 -16.60 -15.98
CA LEU A 216 -4.36 -18.04 -15.78
C LEU A 216 -5.26 -18.59 -14.66
N LEU A 217 -5.55 -17.77 -13.65
CA LEU A 217 -6.52 -18.08 -12.59
C LEU A 217 -7.97 -18.09 -13.10
N GLY A 218 -8.23 -17.53 -14.29
CA GLY A 218 -9.57 -17.37 -14.87
C GLY A 218 -10.39 -16.25 -14.23
N ALA A 219 -9.74 -15.32 -13.52
CA ALA A 219 -10.41 -14.17 -12.91
C ALA A 219 -10.66 -13.06 -13.93
N ARG A 220 -11.80 -12.37 -13.78
CA ARG A 220 -12.23 -11.28 -14.65
C ARG A 220 -12.25 -9.96 -13.90
N MET A 221 -11.86 -8.88 -14.56
CA MET A 221 -11.98 -7.52 -14.05
C MET A 221 -13.41 -7.02 -14.28
N HIS A 222 -14.07 -6.55 -13.22
CA HIS A 222 -15.37 -5.87 -13.34
C HIS A 222 -15.21 -4.36 -13.35
N ASP A 223 -15.76 -3.71 -14.36
CA ASP A 223 -15.82 -2.25 -14.46
C ASP A 223 -16.78 -1.64 -13.44
N LEU A 224 -16.33 -0.56 -12.81
CA LEU A 224 -17.08 0.25 -11.85
C LEU A 224 -17.35 1.67 -12.37
N GLY A 225 -16.78 2.03 -13.52
CA GLY A 225 -16.91 3.33 -14.14
C GLY A 225 -16.21 3.36 -15.50
N ARG A 226 -16.46 4.41 -16.29
CA ARG A 226 -15.80 4.61 -17.58
C ARG A 226 -14.31 4.90 -17.37
N PRO A 227 -13.43 4.40 -18.25
CA PRO A 227 -12.01 4.74 -18.20
C PRO A 227 -11.78 6.19 -18.64
N ASP A 228 -10.81 6.85 -18.03
CA ASP A 228 -10.34 8.17 -18.43
C ASP A 228 -8.92 8.09 -18.99
N ARG A 229 -8.64 8.85 -20.05
CA ARG A 229 -7.31 8.97 -20.65
C ARG A 229 -6.65 10.25 -20.18
N TRP A 230 -5.39 10.17 -19.77
CA TRP A 230 -4.61 11.29 -19.26
C TRP A 230 -3.20 11.30 -19.82
N LEU A 231 -2.71 12.49 -20.12
CA LEU A 231 -1.32 12.74 -20.44
C LEU A 231 -0.60 13.08 -19.14
N VAL A 232 0.40 12.30 -18.79
CA VAL A 232 1.22 12.53 -17.59
C VAL A 232 2.60 12.96 -18.03
N ALA A 233 2.98 14.18 -17.66
CA ALA A 233 4.30 14.75 -17.86
C ALA A 233 5.06 14.80 -16.54
N ASP A 234 6.23 14.16 -16.50
CA ASP A 234 7.20 14.33 -15.42
C ASP A 234 8.18 15.42 -15.81
N LEU A 235 8.37 16.37 -14.90
CA LEU A 235 9.13 17.59 -15.14
C LEU A 235 10.27 17.71 -14.13
N ARG A 236 11.33 18.40 -14.52
CA ARG A 236 12.40 18.87 -13.64
C ARG A 236 12.54 20.38 -13.77
N SER A 237 12.86 21.05 -12.67
CA SER A 237 13.18 22.47 -12.70
C SER A 237 14.22 22.79 -11.64
N ALA A 238 15.34 23.38 -12.06
CA ALA A 238 16.41 23.81 -11.15
C ALA A 238 15.92 24.91 -10.20
N GLN A 239 15.04 25.79 -10.67
CA GLN A 239 14.38 26.79 -9.84
C GLN A 239 12.98 26.32 -9.41
N PRO A 240 12.52 26.65 -8.21
CA PRO A 240 11.16 26.31 -7.79
C PRO A 240 10.11 26.87 -8.75
N LEU A 241 9.23 26.02 -9.27
CA LEU A 241 8.09 26.45 -10.08
C LEU A 241 7.06 27.15 -9.18
N PRO A 242 6.29 28.14 -9.69
CA PRO A 242 5.27 28.87 -8.92
C PRO A 242 4.00 28.04 -8.67
N LEU A 243 4.16 26.74 -8.39
CA LEU A 243 3.08 25.80 -8.10
C LEU A 243 2.79 25.76 -6.60
N TRP A 244 1.52 25.48 -6.26
CA TRP A 244 1.16 25.20 -4.87
C TRP A 244 2.01 24.04 -4.33
N PRO A 245 2.58 24.13 -3.11
CA PRO A 245 3.47 23.10 -2.57
C PRO A 245 2.78 21.76 -2.23
N GLY A 246 1.46 21.67 -2.35
CA GLY A 246 0.67 20.43 -2.24
C GLY A 246 0.21 19.92 -3.60
N VAL A 247 -0.99 19.35 -3.67
CA VAL A 247 -1.63 19.00 -4.96
C VAL A 247 -2.47 20.18 -5.43
N GLN A 248 -2.25 20.65 -6.65
CA GLN A 248 -3.12 21.62 -7.32
C GLN A 248 -4.01 20.89 -8.33
N GLN A 249 -5.30 20.82 -8.07
CA GLN A 249 -6.29 20.25 -8.98
C GLN A 249 -7.01 21.37 -9.72
N VAL A 250 -6.89 21.35 -11.05
CA VAL A 250 -7.67 22.18 -11.97
C VAL A 250 -9.03 21.53 -12.19
N CYS A 251 -10.06 22.16 -11.65
CA CYS A 251 -11.47 21.77 -11.68
C CYS A 251 -12.19 22.38 -12.91
N ASP A 252 -11.62 22.18 -14.09
CA ASP A 252 -12.21 22.62 -15.35
C ASP A 252 -13.09 21.52 -15.96
N PRO A 253 -14.38 21.80 -16.25
CA PRO A 253 -15.24 20.85 -16.96
C PRO A 253 -14.80 20.58 -18.41
N ARG A 254 -13.96 21.44 -19.03
CA ARG A 254 -13.36 21.17 -20.34
C ARG A 254 -12.15 20.27 -20.18
N ARG A 255 -11.05 20.74 -19.57
CA ARG A 255 -9.85 19.93 -19.36
C ARG A 255 -9.40 19.95 -17.90
N ALA A 256 -9.77 18.90 -17.17
CA ALA A 256 -9.20 18.66 -15.85
C ALA A 256 -7.69 18.45 -15.94
N ALA A 257 -6.98 19.03 -14.97
CA ALA A 257 -5.53 18.87 -14.85
C ALA A 257 -5.10 18.78 -13.38
N THR A 258 -3.96 18.17 -13.11
CA THR A 258 -3.39 18.06 -11.77
C THR A 258 -1.90 18.40 -11.85
N LEU A 259 -1.45 19.36 -11.05
CA LEU A 259 -0.05 19.75 -10.98
C LEU A 259 0.43 19.62 -9.54
N MET A 260 1.61 19.03 -9.37
CA MET A 260 2.18 18.83 -8.04
C MET A 260 3.71 18.76 -8.09
N PRO A 261 4.39 19.36 -7.11
CA PRO A 261 5.77 19.00 -6.83
C PRO A 261 5.83 17.56 -6.29
N VAL A 262 6.87 16.83 -6.68
CA VAL A 262 7.10 15.43 -6.28
C VAL A 262 8.12 15.40 -5.14
N ALA A 263 9.41 15.22 -5.41
CA ALA A 263 10.47 15.25 -4.40
C ALA A 263 11.77 15.78 -5.05
N GLY A 264 12.49 16.64 -4.34
CA GLY A 264 13.62 17.38 -4.91
C GLY A 264 13.15 18.42 -5.92
N ASP A 265 13.80 18.44 -7.08
CA ASP A 265 13.54 19.32 -8.24
C ASP A 265 12.48 18.76 -9.21
N ARG A 266 11.81 17.65 -8.85
CA ARG A 266 10.85 16.95 -9.69
C ARG A 266 9.42 17.45 -9.48
N TYR A 267 8.69 17.56 -10.57
CA TYR A 267 7.27 17.92 -10.62
C TYR A 267 6.51 16.97 -11.53
N ARG A 268 5.18 16.95 -11.39
CA ARG A 268 4.31 16.22 -12.29
C ARG A 268 3.12 17.08 -12.68
N ALA A 269 2.80 17.06 -13.97
CA ALA A 269 1.59 17.61 -14.53
C ALA A 269 0.79 16.49 -15.22
N GLU A 270 -0.50 16.43 -14.96
CA GLU A 270 -1.42 15.47 -15.56
C GLU A 270 -2.56 16.23 -16.22
N PHE A 271 -2.84 15.94 -17.49
CA PHE A 271 -3.90 16.58 -18.27
C PHE A 271 -4.85 15.52 -18.82
N ARG A 272 -6.15 15.65 -18.57
CA ARG A 272 -7.14 14.75 -19.17
C ARG A 272 -7.17 14.94 -20.68
N LEU A 273 -7.19 13.84 -21.44
CA LEU A 273 -7.44 13.86 -22.88
C LEU A 273 -8.94 14.01 -23.14
N LEU A 274 -9.29 14.84 -24.13
CA LEU A 274 -10.65 14.96 -24.63
C LEU A 274 -10.99 13.85 -25.62
N PRO A 275 -12.28 13.56 -25.86
CA PRO A 275 -12.68 12.67 -26.94
C PRO A 275 -12.06 13.09 -28.27
N GLY A 276 -11.46 12.13 -28.99
CA GLY A 276 -10.77 12.37 -30.27
C GLY A 276 -9.31 12.80 -30.16
N GLU A 277 -8.81 13.17 -28.97
CA GLU A 277 -7.39 13.52 -28.80
C GLU A 277 -6.49 12.28 -28.70
N THR A 278 -5.25 12.44 -29.17
CA THR A 278 -4.16 11.48 -28.98
C THR A 278 -3.16 12.02 -27.96
N GLY A 279 -2.49 11.13 -27.22
CA GLY A 279 -1.43 11.53 -26.31
C GLY A 279 -0.31 12.30 -27.01
N ALA A 280 0.08 11.87 -28.22
CA ALA A 280 1.09 12.54 -29.02
C ALA A 280 0.67 13.97 -29.42
N GLY A 281 -0.57 14.15 -29.88
CA GLY A 281 -1.08 15.47 -30.26
C GLY A 281 -1.16 16.43 -29.08
N LEU A 282 -1.54 15.93 -27.90
CA LEU A 282 -1.56 16.76 -26.69
C LEU A 282 -0.15 17.03 -26.17
N ALA A 283 0.78 16.07 -26.27
CA ALA A 283 2.19 16.23 -25.89
C ALA A 283 2.90 17.31 -26.70
N ALA A 284 2.60 17.42 -28.00
CA ALA A 284 3.13 18.48 -28.87
C ALA A 284 2.76 19.89 -28.38
N ARG A 285 1.68 20.01 -27.59
CA ARG A 285 1.18 21.27 -27.02
C ARG A 285 1.49 21.42 -25.53
N LEU A 286 2.35 20.57 -24.98
CA LEU A 286 2.64 20.55 -23.54
C LEU A 286 3.13 21.91 -23.01
N PRO A 287 4.02 22.67 -23.71
CA PRO A 287 4.42 24.01 -23.25
C PRO A 287 3.22 24.97 -23.10
N GLU A 288 2.27 24.94 -24.04
CA GLU A 288 1.04 25.76 -23.96
C GLU A 288 0.18 25.39 -22.75
N LEU A 289 0.11 24.10 -22.40
CA LEU A 289 -0.66 23.61 -21.25
C LEU A 289 0.02 23.96 -19.93
N LEU A 290 1.35 24.06 -19.91
CA LEU A 290 2.13 24.39 -18.72
C LEU A 290 2.29 25.89 -18.49
N ALA A 291 2.22 26.71 -19.54
CA ALA A 291 2.39 28.17 -19.46
C ALA A 291 1.45 28.86 -18.45
N PRO A 292 0.14 28.55 -18.37
CA PRO A 292 -0.76 29.13 -17.36
C PRO A 292 -0.37 28.81 -15.91
N HIS A 293 0.51 27.83 -15.71
CA HIS A 293 0.98 27.40 -14.41
C HIS A 293 2.44 27.82 -14.14
N GLY A 294 3.02 28.66 -15.00
CA GLY A 294 4.41 29.12 -14.87
C GLY A 294 5.44 27.98 -15.01
N ALA A 295 5.11 26.95 -15.79
CA ALA A 295 5.92 25.74 -15.92
C ALA A 295 6.32 25.45 -17.38
N ALA A 296 6.18 26.41 -18.30
CA ALA A 296 6.48 26.23 -19.72
C ALA A 296 7.95 25.86 -19.98
N ASP A 297 8.87 26.44 -19.21
CA ASP A 297 10.32 26.25 -19.35
C ASP A 297 10.85 25.07 -18.51
N ALA A 298 9.98 24.29 -17.86
CA ALA A 298 10.40 23.12 -17.10
C ALA A 298 10.93 22.04 -18.05
N GLU A 299 12.02 21.39 -17.65
CA GLU A 299 12.59 20.26 -18.39
C GLU A 299 11.59 19.10 -18.39
N VAL A 300 11.18 18.64 -19.58
CA VAL A 300 10.29 17.49 -19.72
C VAL A 300 11.12 16.21 -19.68
N VAL A 301 11.08 15.49 -18.57
CA VAL A 301 11.77 14.20 -18.42
C VAL A 301 11.03 13.10 -19.17
N ARG A 302 9.70 13.13 -19.13
CA ARG A 302 8.85 12.11 -19.75
C ARG A 302 7.46 12.62 -20.01
N VAL A 303 6.87 12.12 -21.08
CA VAL A 303 5.42 12.18 -21.31
C VAL A 303 4.89 10.76 -21.57
N ALA A 304 3.77 10.37 -20.96
CA ALA A 304 3.03 9.20 -21.42
C ALA A 304 1.52 9.36 -21.27
N GLU A 305 0.82 8.67 -22.16
CA GLU A 305 -0.62 8.49 -22.06
C GLU A 305 -0.95 7.31 -21.12
N TYR A 306 -1.81 7.56 -20.15
CA TYR A 306 -2.35 6.54 -19.25
C TYR A 306 -3.86 6.43 -19.41
N THR A 307 -4.34 5.19 -19.50
CA THR A 307 -5.77 4.88 -19.38
C THR A 307 -6.06 4.42 -17.96
N TYR A 308 -6.67 5.29 -17.16
CA TYR A 308 -7.08 4.97 -15.81
C TYR A 308 -8.41 4.23 -15.84
N ARG A 309 -8.38 2.96 -15.43
CA ARG A 309 -9.56 2.10 -15.31
C ARG A 309 -10.02 2.04 -13.86
N ALA A 310 -11.32 1.88 -13.67
CA ALA A 310 -11.94 1.66 -12.37
C ALA A 310 -12.44 0.22 -12.32
N GLN A 311 -11.59 -0.72 -11.92
CA GLN A 311 -11.88 -2.14 -12.03
C GLN A 311 -11.53 -2.92 -10.77
N VAL A 312 -12.26 -4.00 -10.49
CA VAL A 312 -11.92 -4.94 -9.41
C VAL A 312 -12.14 -6.36 -9.89
N ALA A 313 -11.18 -7.25 -9.65
CA ALA A 313 -11.27 -8.66 -10.01
C ALA A 313 -12.39 -9.36 -9.23
N ASP A 314 -13.11 -10.23 -9.91
CA ASP A 314 -14.18 -11.05 -9.35
C ASP A 314 -13.66 -12.12 -8.39
N ARG A 315 -12.45 -12.64 -8.64
CA ARG A 315 -11.78 -13.70 -7.89
C ARG A 315 -10.32 -13.33 -7.66
N TRP A 316 -9.85 -13.49 -6.43
CA TRP A 316 -8.47 -13.11 -6.03
C TRP A 316 -7.66 -14.31 -5.54
N ARG A 317 -8.25 -15.51 -5.60
CA ARG A 317 -7.65 -16.74 -5.09
C ARG A 317 -8.17 -17.96 -5.86
N SER A 318 -7.27 -18.90 -6.13
CA SER A 318 -7.58 -20.29 -6.49
C SER A 318 -6.54 -21.19 -5.83
N GLY A 319 -6.95 -22.03 -4.88
CA GLY A 319 -6.00 -22.80 -4.05
C GLY A 319 -4.99 -21.87 -3.35
N ARG A 320 -3.70 -22.05 -3.61
CA ARG A 320 -2.62 -21.19 -3.07
C ARG A 320 -2.06 -20.20 -4.09
N VAL A 321 -2.81 -19.93 -5.17
CA VAL A 321 -2.54 -18.82 -6.10
C VAL A 321 -3.41 -17.63 -5.70
N LEU A 322 -2.80 -16.49 -5.40
CA LEU A 322 -3.47 -15.28 -4.92
C LEU A 322 -3.09 -14.04 -5.75
N LEU A 323 -3.96 -13.02 -5.80
CA LEU A 323 -3.72 -11.75 -6.50
C LEU A 323 -3.62 -10.58 -5.51
N ALA A 324 -2.73 -9.62 -5.76
CA ALA A 324 -2.62 -8.39 -4.98
C ALA A 324 -2.25 -7.16 -5.85
N GLY A 325 -2.64 -5.97 -5.39
CA GLY A 325 -2.37 -4.72 -6.11
C GLY A 325 -3.09 -4.63 -7.45
N ASP A 326 -2.43 -4.06 -8.47
CA ASP A 326 -3.01 -3.83 -9.80
C ASP A 326 -3.44 -5.12 -10.52
N ALA A 327 -2.92 -6.29 -10.09
CA ALA A 327 -3.40 -7.58 -10.56
C ALA A 327 -4.85 -7.84 -10.14
N ALA A 328 -5.30 -7.28 -9.02
CA ALA A 328 -6.61 -7.51 -8.41
C ALA A 328 -7.57 -6.31 -8.51
N HIS A 329 -7.07 -5.08 -8.63
CA HIS A 329 -7.91 -3.88 -8.75
C HIS A 329 -7.17 -2.72 -9.40
N LEU A 330 -7.89 -1.88 -10.14
CA LEU A 330 -7.37 -0.68 -10.77
C LEU A 330 -8.19 0.52 -10.29
N THR A 331 -7.49 1.59 -9.90
CA THR A 331 -8.10 2.77 -9.31
C THR A 331 -7.87 4.02 -10.14
N PRO A 332 -8.89 4.89 -10.31
CA PRO A 332 -8.70 6.23 -10.84
C PRO A 332 -7.71 7.06 -10.01
N PRO A 333 -7.04 8.07 -10.62
CA PRO A 333 -5.91 8.76 -10.00
C PRO A 333 -6.31 9.78 -8.93
N PHE A 334 -7.58 10.18 -8.86
CA PHE A 334 -8.07 11.34 -8.07
C PHE A 334 -7.79 11.31 -6.56
N ILE A 335 -7.42 10.16 -6.00
CA ILE A 335 -7.09 10.04 -4.57
C ILE A 335 -5.69 9.43 -4.33
N GLY A 336 -4.92 9.13 -5.38
CA GLY A 336 -3.56 8.62 -5.26
C GLY A 336 -3.42 7.27 -4.52
N GLN A 337 -4.37 6.34 -4.71
CA GLN A 337 -4.50 5.13 -3.89
C GLN A 337 -4.08 3.82 -4.57
N GLY A 338 -3.67 3.81 -5.84
CA GLY A 338 -3.31 2.57 -6.55
C GLY A 338 -2.23 1.76 -5.82
N LEU A 339 -1.05 2.37 -5.64
CA LEU A 339 0.05 1.74 -4.89
C LEU A 339 -0.35 1.46 -3.43
N GLY A 340 -0.95 2.44 -2.75
CA GLY A 340 -1.33 2.31 -1.34
C GLY A 340 -2.29 1.16 -1.07
N LEU A 341 -3.20 0.84 -2.00
CA LEU A 341 -4.08 -0.32 -1.88
C LEU A 341 -3.32 -1.63 -2.04
N GLY A 342 -2.41 -1.73 -3.01
CA GLY A 342 -1.58 -2.92 -3.21
C GLY A 342 -0.67 -3.22 -2.02
N LEU A 343 -0.05 -2.20 -1.41
CA LEU A 343 0.76 -2.38 -0.20
C LEU A 343 -0.07 -2.90 0.98
N ARG A 344 -1.30 -2.40 1.15
CA ARG A 344 -2.23 -2.90 2.17
C ARG A 344 -2.67 -4.35 1.91
N ASP A 345 -2.79 -4.75 0.64
CA ASP A 345 -3.15 -6.13 0.29
C ASP A 345 -2.06 -7.10 0.74
N VAL A 346 -0.80 -6.80 0.42
CA VAL A 346 0.33 -7.69 0.74
C VAL A 346 0.69 -7.65 2.22
N HIS A 347 0.48 -6.52 2.90
CA HIS A 347 0.62 -6.41 4.35
C HIS A 347 -0.34 -7.33 5.10
N GLN A 348 -1.60 -7.37 4.65
CA GLN A 348 -2.61 -8.27 5.19
C GLN A 348 -2.36 -9.73 4.78
N LEU A 349 -1.93 -9.98 3.54
CA LEU A 349 -1.80 -11.33 3.02
C LEU A 349 -0.58 -12.06 3.58
N ALA A 350 0.55 -11.39 3.77
CA ALA A 350 1.82 -12.03 4.16
C ALA A 350 1.70 -12.82 5.48
N TRP A 351 1.05 -12.27 6.50
CA TRP A 351 0.89 -12.98 7.78
C TRP A 351 -0.09 -14.16 7.67
N LYS A 352 -1.15 -14.04 6.85
CA LYS A 352 -2.12 -15.11 6.63
C LYS A 352 -1.48 -16.28 5.92
N LEU A 353 -0.69 -15.99 4.89
CA LEU A 353 0.02 -17.00 4.11
C LEU A 353 1.07 -17.71 4.96
N ALA A 354 1.85 -16.97 5.74
CA ALA A 354 2.81 -17.56 6.67
C ALA A 354 2.14 -18.48 7.69
N ALA A 355 1.02 -18.06 8.28
CA ALA A 355 0.30 -18.89 9.25
C ALA A 355 -0.24 -20.21 8.63
N VAL A 356 -0.77 -20.15 7.41
CA VAL A 356 -1.26 -21.34 6.68
C VAL A 356 -0.11 -22.26 6.28
N LEU A 357 1.00 -21.71 5.79
CA LEU A 357 2.19 -22.50 5.42
C LEU A 357 2.83 -23.17 6.63
N ALA A 358 2.81 -22.52 7.79
CA ALA A 358 3.29 -23.07 9.06
C ALA A 358 2.30 -24.06 9.71
N GLY A 359 1.12 -24.30 9.13
CA GLY A 359 0.09 -25.18 9.71
C GLY A 359 -0.60 -24.64 10.97
N SER A 360 -0.31 -23.39 11.35
CA SER A 360 -0.91 -22.73 12.53
C SER A 360 -2.27 -22.09 12.25
N ALA A 361 -2.69 -22.05 10.98
CA ALA A 361 -4.01 -21.60 10.56
C ALA A 361 -4.56 -22.46 9.41
N PRO A 362 -5.89 -22.64 9.33
CA PRO A 362 -6.51 -23.40 8.25
C PRO A 362 -6.49 -22.62 6.92
N GLU A 363 -6.55 -23.35 5.80
CA GLU A 363 -6.63 -22.79 4.43
C GLU A 363 -7.68 -21.70 4.24
N ARG A 364 -8.82 -21.82 4.93
CA ARG A 364 -9.92 -20.83 4.89
C ARG A 364 -9.51 -19.43 5.37
N LEU A 365 -8.38 -19.30 6.08
CA LEU A 365 -7.84 -18.00 6.45
C LEU A 365 -7.51 -17.17 5.20
N LEU A 366 -7.03 -17.79 4.13
CA LEU A 366 -6.71 -17.10 2.88
C LEU A 366 -7.96 -16.59 2.14
N ASP A 367 -9.13 -17.20 2.33
CA ASP A 367 -10.39 -16.70 1.76
C ASP A 367 -10.77 -15.32 2.31
N THR A 368 -10.31 -15.02 3.52
CA THR A 368 -10.52 -13.72 4.14
C THR A 368 -9.78 -12.60 3.42
N HIS A 369 -8.80 -12.90 2.57
CA HIS A 369 -8.07 -11.89 1.81
C HIS A 369 -9.00 -11.08 0.90
N ARG A 370 -9.69 -11.77 -0.03
CA ARG A 370 -10.70 -11.15 -0.89
C ARG A 370 -11.88 -10.59 -0.09
N ALA A 371 -12.34 -11.34 0.91
CA ALA A 371 -13.52 -10.95 1.69
C ALA A 371 -13.32 -9.61 2.41
N GLU A 372 -12.09 -9.29 2.81
CA GLU A 372 -11.72 -8.03 3.45
C GLU A 372 -11.31 -6.96 2.43
N ARG A 373 -10.36 -7.30 1.53
CA ARG A 373 -9.72 -6.34 0.63
C ARG A 373 -10.57 -6.00 -0.59
N GLY A 374 -11.36 -6.92 -1.12
CA GLY A 374 -12.24 -6.70 -2.26
C GLY A 374 -13.27 -5.58 -2.01
N PRO A 375 -14.10 -5.66 -0.95
CA PRO A 375 -15.04 -4.59 -0.60
C PRO A 375 -14.34 -3.27 -0.26
N HIS A 376 -13.15 -3.33 0.36
CA HIS A 376 -12.34 -2.15 0.67
C HIS A 376 -11.87 -1.45 -0.62
N ALA A 377 -11.24 -2.17 -1.54
CA ALA A 377 -10.80 -1.68 -2.85
C ALA A 377 -11.98 -1.08 -3.64
N ARG A 378 -13.13 -1.78 -3.71
CA ARG A 378 -14.35 -1.23 -4.36
C ARG A 378 -14.81 0.09 -3.73
N SER A 379 -14.73 0.22 -2.40
CA SER A 379 -15.12 1.44 -1.70
C SER A 379 -14.17 2.60 -2.05
N MET A 380 -12.87 2.33 -2.11
CA MET A 380 -11.86 3.32 -2.51
C MET A 380 -12.00 3.72 -3.99
N VAL A 381 -12.24 2.76 -4.90
CA VAL A 381 -12.50 3.05 -6.32
C VAL A 381 -13.75 3.92 -6.48
N ARG A 382 -14.85 3.60 -5.78
CA ARG A 382 -16.08 4.39 -5.81
C ARG A 382 -15.88 5.79 -5.25
N LEU A 383 -15.09 5.93 -4.19
CA LEU A 383 -14.71 7.23 -3.64
C LEU A 383 -13.91 8.04 -4.66
N ALA A 384 -12.92 7.44 -5.32
CA ALA A 384 -12.14 8.09 -6.37
C ALA A 384 -13.03 8.59 -7.52
N LEU A 385 -13.98 7.77 -7.98
CA LEU A 385 -14.96 8.14 -9.02
C LEU A 385 -15.91 9.26 -8.56
N LEU A 386 -16.33 9.25 -7.30
CA LEU A 386 -17.16 10.31 -6.72
C LEU A 386 -16.39 11.63 -6.67
N VAL A 387 -15.18 11.61 -6.11
CA VAL A 387 -14.30 12.79 -6.02
C VAL A 387 -14.01 13.35 -7.41
N GLY A 388 -13.64 12.49 -8.37
CA GLY A 388 -13.41 12.92 -9.76
C GLY A 388 -14.62 13.60 -10.39
N ARG A 389 -15.82 13.04 -10.21
CA ARG A 389 -17.08 13.65 -10.70
C ARG A 389 -17.38 14.99 -10.02
N LEU A 390 -17.20 15.09 -8.71
CA LEU A 390 -17.39 16.34 -7.97
C LEU A 390 -16.38 17.42 -8.39
N MET A 391 -15.13 17.03 -8.67
CA MET A 391 -14.07 17.96 -9.04
C MET A 391 -14.11 18.38 -10.51
N THR A 392 -14.63 17.55 -11.42
CA THR A 392 -14.47 17.80 -12.87
C THR A 392 -15.74 17.61 -13.72
N GLY A 393 -16.86 17.17 -13.15
CA GLY A 393 -18.10 16.90 -13.89
C GLY A 393 -19.06 18.09 -14.04
N GLY A 394 -20.14 17.90 -14.81
CA GLY A 394 -21.36 18.70 -14.76
C GLY A 394 -21.46 19.96 -15.64
N GLY A 395 -20.53 20.17 -16.57
CA GLY A 395 -20.58 21.30 -17.52
C GLY A 395 -20.50 22.69 -16.86
N ARG A 396 -20.89 23.75 -17.58
CA ARG A 396 -20.75 25.14 -17.12
C ARG A 396 -21.60 25.45 -15.89
N GLY A 397 -22.86 25.02 -15.85
CA GLY A 397 -23.75 25.25 -14.72
C GLY A 397 -23.22 24.63 -13.41
N ALA A 398 -22.75 23.38 -13.46
CA ALA A 398 -22.15 22.76 -12.29
C ALA A 398 -20.81 23.39 -11.89
N ALA A 399 -20.04 23.97 -12.82
CA ALA A 399 -18.83 24.72 -12.49
C ALA A 399 -19.15 25.96 -11.65
N VAL A 400 -20.19 26.71 -12.00
CA VAL A 400 -20.66 27.87 -11.21
C VAL A 400 -21.12 27.45 -9.82
N LEU A 401 -21.99 26.42 -9.74
CA LEU A 401 -22.47 25.90 -8.45
C LEU A 401 -21.31 25.42 -7.57
N ARG A 402 -20.37 24.67 -8.14
CA ARG A 402 -19.17 24.19 -7.44
C ARG A 402 -18.33 25.33 -6.88
N ARG A 403 -18.15 26.42 -7.64
CA ARG A 403 -17.43 27.60 -7.14
C ARG A 403 -18.10 28.17 -5.88
N ALA A 404 -19.43 28.36 -5.92
CA ALA A 404 -20.18 28.86 -4.76
C ALA A 404 -20.10 27.90 -3.56
N VAL A 405 -20.27 26.60 -3.78
CA VAL A 405 -20.25 25.58 -2.72
C VAL A 405 -18.85 25.44 -2.10
N LEU A 406 -17.79 25.36 -2.91
CA LEU A 406 -16.43 25.19 -2.42
C LEU A 406 -15.94 26.40 -1.63
N ALA A 407 -16.31 27.62 -2.04
CA ALA A 407 -16.00 28.84 -1.32
C ALA A 407 -16.58 28.86 0.10
N GLY A 408 -17.78 28.29 0.30
CA GLY A 408 -18.41 28.19 1.62
C GLY A 408 -17.90 27.01 2.44
N VAL A 409 -17.88 25.82 1.85
CA VAL A 409 -17.64 24.54 2.55
C VAL A 409 -16.16 24.34 2.90
N GLY A 410 -15.23 24.99 2.19
CA GLY A 410 -13.80 24.95 2.51
C GLY A 410 -13.44 25.37 3.94
N ARG A 411 -14.30 26.17 4.59
CA ARG A 411 -14.14 26.64 5.98
C ARG A 411 -14.64 25.65 7.03
N VAL A 412 -15.33 24.57 6.64
CA VAL A 412 -15.87 23.58 7.56
C VAL A 412 -14.76 22.62 8.00
N PRO A 413 -14.38 22.57 9.30
CA PRO A 413 -13.25 21.75 9.75
C PRO A 413 -13.41 20.24 9.48
N ALA A 414 -14.65 19.75 9.42
CA ALA A 414 -14.92 18.36 9.06
C ALA A 414 -14.60 18.06 7.59
N VAL A 415 -14.90 18.99 6.69
CA VAL A 415 -14.61 18.84 5.26
C VAL A 415 -13.13 18.98 5.00
N ALA A 416 -12.46 19.95 5.63
CA ALA A 416 -11.01 20.08 5.55
C ALA A 416 -10.31 18.78 6.00
N ARG A 417 -10.70 18.24 7.16
CA ARG A 417 -10.16 16.95 7.66
C ARG A 417 -10.43 15.78 6.73
N PHE A 418 -11.56 15.75 6.03
CA PHE A 418 -11.86 14.72 5.05
C PHE A 418 -11.01 14.89 3.78
N ALA A 419 -10.86 16.12 3.28
CA ALA A 419 -10.14 16.43 2.05
C ALA A 419 -8.63 16.15 2.15
N VAL A 420 -8.02 16.32 3.33
CA VAL A 420 -6.59 16.04 3.55
C VAL A 420 -6.31 14.82 4.43
N GLY A 421 -7.33 14.14 4.90
CA GLY A 421 -7.19 12.96 5.74
C GLY A 421 -6.68 11.75 4.96
N SER A 422 -5.87 10.92 5.61
CA SER A 422 -5.36 9.66 5.07
C SER A 422 -6.17 8.42 5.48
N ARG A 423 -7.16 8.61 6.35
CA ARG A 423 -7.93 7.49 6.93
C ARG A 423 -8.75 6.78 5.87
N THR A 424 -8.54 5.49 5.74
CA THR A 424 -9.37 4.66 4.86
C THR A 424 -10.61 4.11 5.59
N PRO A 425 -11.65 3.71 4.84
CA PRO A 425 -12.82 3.08 5.43
C PRO A 425 -12.44 1.81 6.22
N PRO A 426 -13.00 1.59 7.42
CA PRO A 426 -12.72 0.38 8.18
C PRO A 426 -13.16 -0.88 7.43
N LEU A 427 -12.45 -1.99 7.66
CA LEU A 427 -12.87 -3.30 7.19
C LEU A 427 -14.27 -3.63 7.74
N ARG A 428 -15.08 -4.27 6.89
CA ARG A 428 -16.45 -4.69 7.24
C ARG A 428 -16.42 -5.88 8.19
N ARG A 429 -17.55 -6.12 8.88
CA ARG A 429 -17.73 -7.32 9.72
C ARG A 429 -17.43 -8.57 8.89
N GLY A 430 -16.68 -9.48 9.49
CA GLY A 430 -16.25 -10.73 8.86
C GLY A 430 -15.60 -11.65 9.89
N PRO A 431 -14.99 -12.76 9.47
CA PRO A 431 -14.39 -13.75 10.37
C PRO A 431 -13.27 -13.17 11.24
N LEU A 432 -12.58 -12.12 10.78
CA LEU A 432 -11.49 -11.46 11.50
C LEU A 432 -11.80 -10.01 11.89
N VAL A 433 -13.07 -9.61 11.82
CA VAL A 433 -13.59 -8.31 12.28
C VAL A 433 -14.90 -8.53 13.02
N VAL A 434 -14.81 -8.58 14.34
CA VAL A 434 -15.88 -8.98 15.25
C VAL A 434 -16.50 -7.76 15.91
N ARG A 435 -17.77 -7.48 15.58
CA ARG A 435 -18.57 -6.38 16.14
C ARG A 435 -19.66 -6.93 17.07
N ARG A 436 -19.28 -7.40 18.27
CA ARG A 436 -20.19 -8.04 19.24
C ARG A 436 -21.04 -7.03 20.02
N VAL A 437 -20.42 -6.07 20.70
CA VAL A 437 -21.09 -5.08 21.57
C VAL A 437 -21.31 -3.74 20.87
N PRO A 438 -22.29 -2.88 21.25
CA PRO A 438 -22.45 -1.51 20.74
C PRO A 438 -21.29 -0.57 21.09
N ALA A 439 -20.75 -0.72 22.30
CA ALA A 439 -19.46 -0.17 22.72
C ALA A 439 -18.34 -0.75 21.82
N GLY A 440 -17.33 0.02 21.42
CA GLY A 440 -16.23 -0.49 20.61
C GLY A 440 -16.53 -0.86 19.13
N ARG A 441 -17.80 -0.90 18.66
CA ARG A 441 -18.13 -1.19 17.22
C ARG A 441 -17.37 -0.30 16.25
N ARG A 442 -17.08 0.93 16.68
CA ARG A 442 -16.44 1.97 15.87
C ARG A 442 -14.96 1.68 15.62
N LEU A 443 -14.31 0.85 16.44
CA LEU A 443 -12.90 0.51 16.28
C LEU A 443 -12.69 -0.79 15.51
N ALA A 444 -13.59 -1.77 15.60
CA ALA A 444 -13.42 -3.03 14.88
C ALA A 444 -13.34 -2.84 13.36
N GLY A 445 -12.21 -3.26 12.77
CA GLY A 445 -11.86 -3.08 11.37
C GLY A 445 -11.07 -1.81 11.06
N THR A 446 -10.80 -0.93 12.05
CA THR A 446 -9.91 0.23 11.88
C THR A 446 -8.46 -0.15 12.14
N LEU A 447 -7.54 0.69 11.67
CA LEU A 447 -6.12 0.55 11.93
C LEU A 447 -5.75 1.18 13.27
N LEU A 448 -4.90 0.49 14.05
CA LEU A 448 -4.36 1.02 15.31
C LEU A 448 -3.47 2.26 15.03
N PRO A 449 -3.60 3.38 15.77
CA PRO A 449 -2.64 4.48 15.71
C PRO A 449 -1.22 4.01 16.04
N ARG A 450 -0.21 4.52 15.32
CA ARG A 450 1.21 4.25 15.63
C ARG A 450 1.80 5.49 16.26
N VAL A 451 1.84 5.51 17.59
CA VAL A 451 2.38 6.62 18.38
C VAL A 451 3.46 6.12 19.32
N PRO A 452 4.40 6.99 19.74
CA PRO A 452 5.33 6.65 20.79
C PRO A 452 4.60 6.34 22.10
N VAL A 453 5.07 5.32 22.80
CA VAL A 453 4.72 4.96 24.17
C VAL A 453 5.98 4.84 24.99
N ARG A 454 5.88 5.07 26.30
CA ARG A 454 7.02 4.91 27.21
C ARG A 454 6.91 3.58 27.95
N VAL A 455 7.97 2.79 27.88
CA VAL A 455 8.13 1.49 28.55
C VAL A 455 9.54 1.45 29.15
N ASP A 456 9.66 1.12 30.43
CA ASP A 456 10.94 1.05 31.15
C ASP A 456 11.85 2.28 30.94
N GLY A 457 11.25 3.48 30.97
CA GLY A 457 11.95 4.76 30.79
C GLY A 457 12.31 5.11 29.33
N ARG A 458 12.09 4.21 28.36
CA ARG A 458 12.38 4.43 26.94
C ARG A 458 11.13 4.73 26.14
N GLU A 459 11.25 5.62 25.17
CA GLU A 459 10.17 5.93 24.24
C GLU A 459 10.33 5.14 22.94
N VAL A 460 9.32 4.31 22.63
CA VAL A 460 9.32 3.43 21.46
C VAL A 460 7.95 3.48 20.77
N PRO A 461 7.86 3.24 19.45
CA PRO A 461 6.57 3.02 18.79
C PRO A 461 5.75 1.92 19.48
N VAL A 462 4.45 2.13 19.64
CA VAL A 462 3.55 1.10 20.22
C VAL A 462 3.62 -0.24 19.47
N ASP A 463 3.88 -0.22 18.16
CA ASP A 463 4.02 -1.41 17.33
C ASP A 463 5.16 -2.32 17.78
N ASP A 464 6.24 -1.75 18.34
CA ASP A 464 7.41 -2.50 18.80
C ASP A 464 7.05 -3.29 20.07
N VAL A 465 6.24 -2.69 20.95
CA VAL A 465 5.73 -3.36 22.16
C VAL A 465 4.71 -4.44 21.82
N LEU A 466 3.91 -4.24 20.76
CA LEU A 466 2.91 -5.23 20.32
C LEU A 466 3.54 -6.48 19.71
N GLY A 467 4.77 -6.38 19.20
CA GLY A 467 5.46 -7.46 18.50
C GLY A 467 4.77 -7.86 17.18
N PRO A 468 5.31 -8.81 16.40
CA PRO A 468 4.84 -9.10 15.04
C PRO A 468 3.50 -9.86 14.97
N GLY A 469 2.98 -10.33 16.11
CA GLY A 469 1.79 -11.16 16.20
C GLY A 469 0.50 -10.40 16.49
N THR A 470 -0.54 -11.17 16.81
CA THR A 470 -1.76 -10.65 17.45
C THR A 470 -1.39 -10.10 18.83
N ALA A 471 -2.05 -9.03 19.27
CA ALA A 471 -1.83 -8.47 20.60
C ALA A 471 -3.12 -7.86 21.18
N ARG A 472 -3.17 -7.73 22.50
CA ARG A 472 -4.25 -7.05 23.22
C ARG A 472 -3.74 -5.73 23.80
N LEU A 473 -4.51 -4.66 23.63
CA LEU A 473 -4.27 -3.36 24.26
C LEU A 473 -5.46 -3.03 25.15
N ARG A 474 -5.23 -2.62 26.41
CA ARG A 474 -6.29 -2.29 27.38
C ARG A 474 -5.98 -0.99 28.10
N LEU A 475 -6.96 -0.12 28.21
CA LEU A 475 -6.90 1.10 29.02
C LEU A 475 -7.01 0.74 30.50
N LEU A 476 -5.96 1.04 31.26
CA LEU A 476 -5.95 0.86 32.72
C LEU A 476 -6.41 2.14 33.41
N ALA A 477 -5.88 3.28 32.97
CA ALA A 477 -6.19 4.63 33.43
C ALA A 477 -5.87 5.60 32.28
N PRO A 478 -6.39 6.85 32.26
CA PRO A 478 -5.93 7.83 31.29
C PRO A 478 -4.41 7.94 31.27
N GLY A 479 -3.79 7.80 30.08
CA GLY A 479 -2.33 7.83 29.91
C GLY A 479 -1.62 6.51 30.24
N ARG A 480 -2.32 5.45 30.68
CA ARG A 480 -1.71 4.17 31.09
C ARG A 480 -2.42 2.98 30.45
N LEU A 481 -1.68 2.19 29.68
CA LEU A 481 -2.18 1.07 28.90
C LEU A 481 -1.46 -0.23 29.29
N ALA A 482 -2.19 -1.35 29.26
CA ALA A 482 -1.62 -2.69 29.27
C ALA A 482 -1.56 -3.21 27.84
N VAL A 483 -0.39 -3.70 27.43
CA VAL A 483 -0.12 -4.36 26.15
C VAL A 483 0.23 -5.81 26.42
N ARG A 484 -0.45 -6.75 25.77
CA ARG A 484 -0.14 -8.18 25.85
C ARG A 484 0.00 -8.77 24.45
N PRO A 485 1.23 -8.98 23.96
CA PRO A 485 1.48 -9.74 22.74
C PRO A 485 1.01 -11.19 22.87
N ALA A 486 0.60 -11.82 21.77
CA ALA A 486 0.28 -13.24 21.77
C ALA A 486 1.50 -14.07 22.16
N GLY A 487 1.36 -14.90 23.20
CA GLY A 487 2.46 -15.70 23.75
C GLY A 487 3.48 -14.92 24.59
N GLY A 488 3.26 -13.62 24.81
CA GLY A 488 4.12 -12.76 25.64
C GLY A 488 3.49 -12.36 26.98
N ALA A 489 4.30 -11.79 27.86
CA ALA A 489 3.84 -11.20 29.12
C ALA A 489 3.08 -9.88 28.89
N GLU A 490 2.23 -9.50 29.85
CA GLU A 490 1.61 -8.18 29.85
C GLU A 490 2.65 -7.12 30.25
N VAL A 491 2.74 -6.06 29.45
CA VAL A 491 3.64 -4.92 29.64
C VAL A 491 2.79 -3.67 29.83
N VAL A 492 3.09 -2.89 30.86
CA VAL A 492 2.42 -1.61 31.10
C VAL A 492 3.21 -0.50 30.42
N VAL A 493 2.52 0.29 29.61
CA VAL A 493 3.11 1.42 28.88
C VAL A 493 2.39 2.72 29.21
N ALA A 494 3.13 3.83 29.17
CA ALA A 494 2.55 5.16 29.25
C ALA A 494 2.28 5.71 27.85
N ASP A 495 1.06 6.18 27.63
CA ASP A 495 0.63 6.87 26.41
C ASP A 495 1.02 8.35 26.50
N VAL A 496 2.27 8.64 26.17
CA VAL A 496 2.91 9.96 26.30
C VAL A 496 2.10 11.05 25.61
N SER A 497 1.54 10.74 24.43
CA SER A 497 0.77 11.68 23.61
C SER A 497 -0.71 11.78 23.96
N GLY A 498 -1.25 10.86 24.78
CA GLY A 498 -2.67 10.70 25.03
C GLY A 498 -3.50 10.23 23.82
N VAL A 499 -2.87 9.96 22.67
CA VAL A 499 -3.57 9.64 21.42
C VAL A 499 -4.29 8.29 21.51
N LEU A 500 -3.66 7.28 22.10
CA LEU A 500 -4.26 5.94 22.25
C LEU A 500 -5.42 5.97 23.24
N THR A 501 -5.25 6.66 24.35
CA THR A 501 -6.29 6.91 25.36
C THR A 501 -7.50 7.60 24.72
N GLY A 502 -7.27 8.68 23.98
CA GLY A 502 -8.32 9.40 23.27
C GLY A 502 -8.98 8.56 22.17
N TRP A 503 -8.20 7.73 21.47
CA TRP A 503 -8.70 6.82 20.44
C TRP A 503 -9.63 5.74 21.01
N LEU A 504 -9.23 5.08 22.10
CA LEU A 504 -10.07 4.11 22.81
C LEU A 504 -11.36 4.75 23.33
N ARG A 505 -11.26 5.92 23.99
CA ARG A 505 -12.43 6.66 24.50
C ARG A 505 -13.40 7.08 23.41
N ARG A 506 -12.93 7.65 22.30
CA ARG A 506 -13.78 7.99 21.12
C ARG A 506 -14.43 6.74 20.52
N GLY A 507 -13.72 5.62 20.57
CA GLY A 507 -14.24 4.31 20.19
C GLY A 507 -15.27 3.72 21.16
N ARG A 508 -15.45 4.33 22.34
CA ARG A 508 -16.17 3.76 23.49
C ARG A 508 -15.66 2.35 23.81
N ALA A 509 -14.35 2.19 23.85
CA ALA A 509 -13.67 0.93 24.11
C ALA A 509 -12.74 1.06 25.32
N THR A 510 -12.66 0.01 26.12
CA THR A 510 -11.71 -0.16 27.21
C THR A 510 -10.53 -1.03 26.77
N GLY A 511 -10.65 -1.74 25.67
CA GLY A 511 -9.54 -2.48 25.07
C GLY A 511 -9.83 -2.94 23.65
N VAL A 512 -8.77 -3.38 22.97
CA VAL A 512 -8.81 -3.92 21.61
C VAL A 512 -7.92 -5.15 21.50
N VAL A 513 -8.28 -6.04 20.59
CA VAL A 513 -7.40 -7.08 20.06
C VAL A 513 -7.01 -6.65 18.66
N VAL A 514 -5.71 -6.55 18.40
CA VAL A 514 -5.14 -6.16 17.10
C VAL A 514 -4.45 -7.36 16.45
N ARG A 515 -4.59 -7.46 15.14
CA ARG A 515 -3.97 -8.48 14.28
C ARG A 515 -2.50 -8.15 13.99
N PRO A 516 -1.75 -9.09 13.39
CA PRO A 516 -0.39 -8.84 12.87
C PRO A 516 -0.30 -7.65 11.90
N ASP A 517 -1.36 -7.38 11.13
CA ASP A 517 -1.47 -6.23 10.23
C ASP A 517 -1.97 -4.95 10.92
N ARG A 518 -2.03 -4.93 12.26
CA ARG A 518 -2.46 -3.82 13.13
C ARG A 518 -3.90 -3.38 12.97
N ILE A 519 -4.72 -4.19 12.29
CA ILE A 519 -6.17 -3.97 12.20
C ILE A 519 -6.82 -4.50 13.48
N VAL A 520 -7.74 -3.72 14.04
CA VAL A 520 -8.53 -4.10 15.21
C VAL A 520 -9.48 -5.24 14.84
N LEU A 521 -9.23 -6.43 15.39
CA LEU A 521 -10.09 -7.60 15.26
C LEU A 521 -11.38 -7.43 16.06
N SER A 522 -11.26 -6.99 17.32
CA SER A 522 -12.39 -6.77 18.22
C SER A 522 -12.05 -5.69 19.25
N ALA A 523 -13.09 -5.07 19.81
CA ALA A 523 -12.99 -4.11 20.89
C ALA A 523 -13.97 -4.49 22.02
N SER A 524 -13.60 -4.20 23.27
CA SER A 524 -14.39 -4.45 24.49
C SER A 524 -14.80 -3.17 25.19
#